data_AF-A0A2N2FQN9-F1
#
_entry.id   AF-A0A2N2FQN9-F1
#
_cell.length_a   1.000
_cell.length_b   1.000
_cell.length_c   1.000
_cell.angle_alpha   90.00
_cell.angle_beta   90.00
_cell.angle_gamma   90.00
#
_symmetry.space_group_name_H-M   'P 1'
#
loop_
_entity.id
_entity.type
_entity.pdbx_description
1 polymer ?
#
loop_
_entity_poly.entity_id
_entity_poly.type
_entity_poly.pdbx_seq_one_letter_code
_entity_poly.pdbx_strand_id
1 'polypeptide(L)'
;MKEASLTTTGAAAWVPRAAQIAALLIVLPFLLSLININFAQSWKLHFFPAAVILAAMVFGAGGGVVAGISGSLYSAVILGNPYLILGNALFGLLTGVFY
;
A
#
# COMPACT_ATOMS: atom_id res chain seq x y z
N MET A 1 33.58 4.50 -38.47
CA MET A 1 33.21 5.01 -37.14
C MET A 1 32.06 4.14 -36.64
N LYS A 2 32.21 3.52 -35.47
CA LYS A 2 31.27 2.50 -34.96
C LYS A 2 30.25 3.23 -34.09
N GLU A 3 29.01 3.34 -34.56
CA GLU A 3 27.89 3.88 -33.78
C GLU A 3 27.72 3.07 -32.49
N ALA A 4 27.79 3.74 -31.34
CA ALA A 4 27.52 3.12 -30.05
C ALA A 4 26.01 2.89 -29.92
N SER A 5 25.58 1.65 -30.14
CA SER A 5 24.24 1.19 -29.78
C SER A 5 24.06 1.39 -28.27
N LEU A 6 23.30 2.43 -27.90
CA LEU A 6 22.81 2.64 -26.55
C LEU A 6 21.89 1.46 -26.20
N THR A 7 22.45 0.49 -25.48
CA THR A 7 21.73 -0.65 -24.91
C THR A 7 20.73 -0.14 -23.88
N THR A 8 19.50 0.14 -24.31
CA THR A 8 18.31 0.39 -23.48
C THR A 8 17.84 -0.87 -22.74
N THR A 9 18.76 -1.76 -22.35
CA THR A 9 18.43 -3.03 -21.69
C THR A 9 18.29 -2.85 -20.18
N GLY A 10 18.90 -1.80 -19.63
CA GLY A 10 18.85 -1.48 -18.21
C GLY A 10 17.51 -0.91 -17.76
N ALA A 11 16.97 0.11 -18.43
CA ALA A 11 15.77 0.82 -17.95
C ALA A 11 14.48 -0.02 -18.03
N ALA A 12 14.33 -0.86 -19.06
CA ALA A 12 13.09 -1.61 -19.32
C ALA A 12 12.77 -2.68 -18.26
N ALA A 13 13.78 -3.27 -17.62
CA ALA A 13 13.59 -4.35 -16.64
C ALA A 13 13.11 -3.85 -15.25
N TRP A 14 13.25 -2.54 -14.97
CA TRP A 14 12.98 -1.96 -13.64
C TRP A 14 11.55 -1.44 -13.56
N VAL A 15 11.00 -0.96 -14.68
CA VAL A 15 9.61 -0.51 -14.83
C VAL A 15 8.60 -1.57 -14.35
N PRO A 16 8.65 -2.85 -14.77
CA PRO A 16 7.69 -3.85 -14.31
C PRO A 16 7.81 -4.12 -12.81
N ARG A 17 9.03 -4.09 -12.26
CA ARG A 17 9.27 -4.32 -10.83
C ARG A 17 8.76 -3.15 -9.97
N ALA A 18 9.02 -1.92 -10.41
CA ALA A 18 8.49 -0.72 -9.75
C ALA A 18 6.96 -0.67 -9.82
N ALA A 19 6.36 -1.07 -10.95
CA ALA A 19 4.91 -1.16 -11.09
C ALA A 19 4.30 -2.20 -10.13
N GLN A 20 4.93 -3.37 -9.94
CA GLN A 20 4.49 -4.37 -8.97
C GLN A 20 4.56 -3.85 -7.53
N ILE A 21 5.64 -3.15 -7.18
CA ILE A 21 5.81 -2.54 -5.86
C ILE A 21 4.73 -1.47 -5.63
N ALA A 22 4.53 -0.56 -6.59
CA ALA A 22 3.50 0.47 -6.51
C ALA A 22 2.08 -0.15 -6.45
N ALA A 23 1.85 -1.23 -7.19
CA ALA A 23 0.58 -1.95 -7.15
C ALA A 23 0.30 -2.50 -5.75
N LEU A 24 1.27 -3.14 -5.09
CA LEU A 24 1.11 -3.71 -3.75
C LEU A 24 1.08 -2.67 -2.62
N LEU A 25 1.92 -1.63 -2.71
CA LEU A 25 2.10 -0.66 -1.64
C LEU A 25 1.12 0.52 -1.70
N ILE A 26 0.51 0.79 -2.85
CA ILE A 26 -0.27 2.01 -3.07
C ILE A 26 -1.63 1.68 -3.68
N VAL A 27 -1.63 1.09 -4.89
CA VAL A 27 -2.87 0.92 -5.65
C VAL A 27 -3.82 -0.04 -4.96
N LEU A 28 -3.32 -1.21 -4.55
CA LEU A 28 -4.11 -2.23 -3.88
C LEU A 28 -4.73 -1.72 -2.56
N PRO A 29 -3.95 -1.24 -1.57
CA PRO A 29 -4.52 -0.75 -0.32
C PRO A 29 -5.49 0.43 -0.55
N PHE A 30 -5.21 1.31 -1.52
CA PHE A 30 -6.13 2.39 -1.89
C PHE A 30 -7.45 1.86 -2.47
N LEU A 31 -7.43 0.92 -3.42
CA LEU A 31 -8.65 0.34 -4.00
C LEU A 31 -9.49 -0.39 -2.95
N LEU A 32 -8.85 -1.16 -2.05
CA LEU A 32 -9.57 -1.84 -0.96
C LEU A 32 -10.17 -0.85 0.05
N SER A 33 -9.61 0.35 0.17
CA SER A 33 -10.16 1.39 1.06
C SER A 33 -11.49 1.95 0.55
N LEU A 34 -11.75 1.85 -0.76
CA LEU A 34 -13.02 2.24 -1.36
C LEU A 34 -14.13 1.25 -1.02
N ILE A 35 -13.77 -0.01 -0.79
CA ILE A 35 -14.69 -1.07 -0.40
C ILE A 35 -14.99 -0.95 1.10
N ASN A 36 -16.16 -0.39 1.40
CA ASN A 36 -16.64 -0.24 2.76
C ASN A 36 -17.99 -0.94 2.85
N ILE A 37 -18.04 -2.04 3.59
CA ILE A 37 -19.29 -2.79 3.79
C ILE A 37 -19.89 -2.35 5.12
N ASN A 38 -21.13 -1.86 5.06
CA ASN A 38 -21.92 -1.62 6.26
C ASN A 38 -22.33 -2.97 6.84
N PHE A 39 -21.75 -3.30 7.98
CA PHE A 39 -22.09 -4.45 8.79
C PHE A 39 -23.12 -4.04 9.86
N ALA A 40 -23.80 -5.01 10.47
CA ALA A 40 -24.91 -4.78 11.39
C ALA A 40 -24.60 -3.72 12.48
N GLN A 41 -25.64 -3.00 12.93
CA GLN A 41 -25.55 -1.94 13.97
C GLN A 41 -24.59 -0.77 13.64
N SER A 42 -24.50 -0.35 12.38
CA SER A 42 -23.68 0.81 11.91
C SER A 42 -22.16 0.61 11.95
N TRP A 43 -21.69 -0.63 12.03
CA TRP A 43 -20.25 -0.91 11.95
C TRP A 43 -19.80 -0.88 10.49
N LYS A 44 -18.68 -0.19 10.22
CA LYS A 44 -18.07 -0.16 8.89
C LYS A 44 -16.89 -1.12 8.86
N LEU A 45 -16.96 -2.14 8.02
CA LEU A 45 -15.84 -3.05 7.80
C LEU A 45 -14.94 -2.50 6.69
N HIS A 46 -13.67 -2.29 7.03
CA HIS A 46 -12.64 -1.85 6.10
C HIS A 46 -11.79 -3.05 5.66
N PHE A 47 -11.62 -3.23 4.34
CA PHE A 47 -10.85 -4.36 3.79
C PHE A 47 -9.38 -4.04 3.54
N PHE A 48 -9.00 -2.77 3.48
CA PHE A 48 -7.62 -2.36 3.23
C PHE A 48 -6.57 -2.87 4.23
N PRO A 49 -6.87 -3.16 5.53
CA PRO A 49 -5.87 -3.73 6.44
C PRO A 49 -5.25 -5.03 5.94
N ALA A 50 -5.98 -5.83 5.15
CA ALA A 50 -5.43 -7.04 4.53
C ALA A 50 -4.27 -6.72 3.57
N ALA A 51 -4.38 -5.64 2.79
CA ALA A 51 -3.31 -5.19 1.91
C ALA A 51 -2.12 -4.62 2.69
N VAL A 52 -2.36 -3.98 3.85
CA VAL A 52 -1.31 -3.51 4.76
C VAL A 52 -0.50 -4.68 5.32
N ILE A 53 -1.17 -5.74 5.77
CA ILE A 53 -0.50 -6.97 6.25
C ILE A 53 0.30 -7.61 5.12
N LEU A 54 -0.28 -7.75 3.94
CA LEU A 54 0.42 -8.33 2.78
C LEU A 54 1.68 -7.52 2.43
N ALA A 55 1.57 -6.20 2.39
CA ALA A 55 2.70 -5.31 2.14
C ALA A 55 3.78 -5.43 3.22
N ALA A 56 3.38 -5.53 4.49
CA ALA A 56 4.29 -5.74 5.61
C ALA A 56 5.02 -7.09 5.51
N MET A 57 4.34 -8.18 5.15
CA MET A 57 4.97 -9.50 4.97
C MET A 57 5.93 -9.55 3.78
N VAL A 58 5.62 -8.84 2.69
CA VAL A 58 6.44 -8.88 1.46
C VAL A 58 7.64 -7.91 1.52
N PHE A 59 7.45 -6.74 2.11
CA PHE A 59 8.42 -5.63 2.07
C PHE A 59 8.89 -5.19 3.46
N GLY A 60 8.51 -5.92 4.51
CA GLY A 60 8.83 -5.62 5.90
C GLY A 60 8.10 -4.39 6.45
N ALA A 61 8.55 -3.95 7.62
CA ALA A 61 8.02 -2.80 8.35
C ALA A 61 7.82 -1.54 7.46
N GLY A 62 8.77 -1.25 6.57
CA GLY A 62 8.69 -0.10 5.67
C GLY A 62 7.52 -0.19 4.68
N GLY A 63 7.30 -1.37 4.08
CA GLY A 63 6.17 -1.57 3.17
C GLY A 63 4.83 -1.53 3.89
N GLY A 64 4.76 -2.08 5.10
CA GLY A 64 3.59 -1.98 5.97
C GLY A 64 3.21 -0.53 6.27
N VAL A 65 4.19 0.31 6.60
CA VAL A 65 3.95 1.76 6.83
C VAL A 65 3.42 2.44 5.58
N VAL A 66 4.05 2.24 4.42
CA VAL A 66 3.64 2.87 3.16
C VAL A 66 2.23 2.45 2.76
N ALA A 67 1.93 1.15 2.83
CA ALA A 67 0.60 0.62 2.54
C ALA A 67 -0.46 1.09 3.56
N GLY A 68 -0.08 1.19 4.83
CA GLY A 68 -0.92 1.71 5.90
C GLY A 68 -1.33 3.16 5.66
N ILE A 69 -0.38 4.01 5.27
CA ILE A 69 -0.64 5.41 4.91
C ILE A 69 -1.48 5.49 3.65
N SER A 70 -1.06 4.85 2.56
CA SER A 70 -1.71 4.97 1.25
C SER A 70 -3.16 4.46 1.27
N GLY A 71 -3.41 3.33 1.94
CA GLY A 71 -4.74 2.72 2.07
C GLY A 71 -5.69 3.48 2.98
N SER A 72 -5.17 4.29 3.91
CA SER A 72 -6.02 5.04 4.84
C SER A 72 -6.37 6.44 4.35
N LEU A 73 -5.74 6.96 3.28
CA LEU A 73 -6.00 8.31 2.76
C LEU A 73 -7.48 8.56 2.44
N TYR A 74 -8.10 7.68 1.68
CA TYR A 74 -9.51 7.84 1.31
C TYR A 74 -10.42 7.81 2.54
N SER A 75 -10.25 6.79 3.40
CA SER A 75 -11.06 6.64 4.61
C SER A 75 -10.85 7.81 5.58
N ALA A 76 -9.61 8.31 5.73
CA ALA A 76 -9.30 9.46 6.58
C ALA A 76 -9.96 10.75 6.08
N VAL A 77 -10.01 10.97 4.76
CA VAL A 77 -10.68 12.13 4.17
C VAL A 77 -12.20 12.02 4.31
N ILE A 78 -12.78 10.87 3.97
CA ILE A 78 -14.25 10.67 4.02
C ILE A 78 -14.78 10.68 5.46
N LEU A 79 -14.03 10.16 6.42
CA LEU A 79 -14.40 10.14 7.84
C LEU A 79 -13.92 11.39 8.59
N GLY A 80 -13.15 12.28 7.95
CA GLY A 80 -12.56 13.46 8.58
C GLY A 80 -11.64 13.15 9.76
N ASN A 81 -11.01 11.96 9.77
CA ASN A 81 -10.24 11.47 10.91
C ASN A 81 -8.78 11.14 10.52
N PRO A 82 -7.82 12.04 10.78
CA PRO A 82 -6.42 11.83 10.42
C PRO A 82 -5.73 10.75 11.26
N TYR A 83 -6.28 10.39 12.43
CA TYR A 83 -5.72 9.33 13.26
C TYR A 83 -5.81 7.95 12.60
N LEU A 84 -6.69 7.77 11.60
CA LEU A 84 -6.70 6.58 10.77
C LEU A 84 -5.37 6.39 10.02
N ILE A 85 -4.73 7.48 9.58
CA ILE A 85 -3.43 7.39 8.91
C ILE A 85 -2.36 6.92 9.88
N LEU A 86 -2.27 7.55 11.04
CA LEU A 86 -1.30 7.20 12.09
C LEU A 86 -1.50 5.77 12.60
N GLY A 87 -2.74 5.39 12.89
CA GLY A 87 -3.07 4.06 13.38
C GLY A 87 -2.72 2.96 12.38
N ASN A 88 -2.99 3.16 11.08
CA ASN A 88 -2.68 2.16 10.06
C ASN A 88 -1.18 2.12 9.70
N ALA A 89 -0.49 3.26 9.75
CA ALA A 89 0.96 3.30 9.63
C ALA A 89 1.64 2.52 10.77
N LEU A 90 1.19 2.73 12.01
CA LEU A 90 1.68 2.00 13.17
C LEU A 90 1.32 0.51 13.10
N PHE A 91 0.09 0.19 12.69
CA PHE A 91 -0.33 -1.20 12.48
C PHE A 91 0.59 -1.91 11.48
N GLY A 92 0.81 -1.32 10.30
CA GLY A 92 1.69 -1.89 9.28
C GLY A 92 3.15 -1.99 9.74
N LEU A 93 3.64 -1.00 10.50
CA LEU A 93 4.96 -1.06 11.14
C LEU A 93 5.07 -2.29 12.05
N LEU A 94 4.13 -2.44 13.00
CA LEU A 94 4.16 -3.52 13.97
C LEU A 94 3.99 -4.89 13.30
N THR A 95 3.11 -4.99 12.29
CA THR A 95 2.99 -6.22 11.51
C THR A 95 4.32 -6.62 10.90
N GLY A 96 5.02 -5.71 10.22
CA GLY A 96 6.31 -6.05 9.59
C GLY A 96 7.51 -6.12 10.53
N VAL A 97 7.36 -5.75 11.80
CA VAL A 97 8.38 -5.97 12.84
C VAL A 97 8.23 -7.33 13.50
N PHE A 98 6.99 -7.79 13.69
CA PHE A 98 6.69 -9.01 14.46
C PHE A 98 6.34 -10.23 13.60
N TYR A 99 6.02 -10.05 12.33
CA TYR A 99 5.65 -11.09 11.37
C TYR A 99 6.41 -10.90 10.06
#